data_AF-A0AAV7XY93-F1
#
_entry.id   AF-A0AAV7XY93-F1
#
_cell.length_a   1.000
_cell.length_b   1.000
_cell.length_c   1.000
_cell.angle_alpha   90.00
_cell.angle_beta   90.00
_cell.angle_gamma   90.00
#
_symmetry.space_group_name_H-M   'P 1'
#
loop_
_entity.id
_entity.type
_entity.pdbx_description
1 polymer ?
#
loop_
_entity_poly.entity_id
_entity_poly.type
_entity_poly.pdbx_seq_one_letter_code
_entity_poly.pdbx_strand_id
1 'polypeptide(L)'
;MDQSNVEPCPSTSNVSCDVNTCQNFDGSLMNAVFTSISSLYDSGSFTDSQIQLVIDSHKQLLGGGFLDILKEKTLGLLRNATVPDNDLKDLARQFIPFIPFRHVLKGFLELGGVWEDTMAYLGYLESAVSPDGPIENLVQGDLWMNVIKPKFAGKCALPLNLSFDDYECNKELGTHCGVHKMGVRTVESYEEDLIVSNSSLTGRKERCVFNELESYHVSVNTHLDLMHDLDEGVWDYLMYKIVYHLYKKQRFSLDVVNEHIQCFYYGPNEYKNKLPYISYDDLNKYKRLKFNASEMRCFVRYFGLMFGHLVKDEDGEVWNLHLMARCILDIVYAPAVYRTDMPVLRQLIKDLLSGYVTLFKVHLQPKFHFPTHYPDLLPSIGCLEAVSCYRMEHKHKEGKDVANRSK
;
A
#
# COMPACT_ATOMS: atom_id res chain seq x y z
N MET A 1 14.65 -53.44 -24.42
CA MET A 1 15.73 -53.86 -23.50
C MET A 1 16.35 -52.55 -23.02
N ASP A 2 16.06 -52.02 -21.85
CA ASP A 2 15.58 -52.61 -20.61
C ASP A 2 14.64 -51.59 -19.92
N GLN A 3 13.48 -52.05 -19.47
CA GLN A 3 12.51 -51.27 -18.71
C GLN A 3 12.61 -51.73 -17.25
N SER A 4 12.97 -50.83 -16.33
CA SER A 4 12.63 -51.03 -14.92
C SER A 4 12.64 -49.72 -14.13
N ASN A 5 11.43 -49.36 -13.68
CA ASN A 5 11.09 -48.66 -12.45
C ASN A 5 11.50 -47.19 -12.29
N VAL A 6 10.69 -46.32 -12.88
CA VAL A 6 10.35 -45.03 -12.28
C VAL A 6 8.93 -45.17 -11.70
N GLU A 7 8.82 -45.14 -10.38
CA GLU A 7 7.52 -45.11 -9.70
C GLU A 7 6.76 -43.83 -10.11
N PRO A 8 5.47 -43.93 -10.49
CA PRO A 8 4.67 -42.76 -10.80
C PRO A 8 4.36 -41.98 -9.51
N CYS A 9 4.68 -40.69 -9.55
CA CYS A 9 4.31 -39.70 -8.54
C CYS A 9 2.80 -39.84 -8.20
N PRO A 10 2.42 -39.92 -6.91
CA PRO A 10 1.02 -40.09 -6.55
C PRO A 10 0.21 -38.92 -7.10
N SER A 11 -0.84 -39.25 -7.85
CA SER A 11 -1.83 -38.32 -8.38
C SER A 11 -2.27 -37.38 -7.26
N THR A 12 -1.91 -36.11 -7.40
CA THR A 12 -2.49 -35.04 -6.60
C THR A 12 -3.99 -35.07 -6.85
N SER A 13 -4.72 -35.56 -5.85
CA SER A 13 -6.15 -35.31 -5.76
C SER A 13 -6.33 -33.81 -5.95
N ASN A 14 -7.01 -33.43 -7.04
CA ASN A 14 -7.52 -32.09 -7.25
C ASN A 14 -8.41 -31.74 -6.06
N VAL A 15 -7.81 -31.16 -5.02
CA VAL A 15 -8.53 -30.27 -4.14
C VAL A 15 -8.61 -28.99 -4.92
N SER A 16 -9.67 -28.86 -5.71
CA SER A 16 -10.14 -27.56 -6.15
C SER A 16 -10.34 -26.73 -4.89
N CYS A 17 -9.39 -25.86 -4.59
CA CYS A 17 -9.63 -24.72 -3.73
C CYS A 17 -10.70 -23.89 -4.45
N ASP A 18 -11.96 -24.12 -4.10
CA ASP A 18 -13.06 -23.26 -4.48
C ASP A 18 -12.72 -21.86 -3.99
N VAL A 19 -12.31 -21.00 -4.93
CA VAL A 19 -12.05 -19.56 -4.73
C VAL A 19 -13.33 -18.80 -4.31
N ASN A 20 -14.45 -19.52 -4.11
CA ASN A 20 -15.76 -19.00 -3.76
C ASN A 20 -16.06 -18.95 -2.25
N THR A 21 -15.15 -19.37 -1.36
CA THR A 21 -15.39 -19.31 0.10
C THR A 21 -14.78 -18.11 0.82
N CYS A 22 -14.07 -17.22 0.11
CA CYS A 22 -13.88 -15.86 0.62
C CYS A 22 -15.18 -15.10 0.32
N GLN A 23 -16.10 -15.08 1.29
CA GLN A 23 -17.28 -14.22 1.20
C GLN A 23 -16.80 -12.80 0.89
N ASN A 24 -17.10 -12.34 -0.33
CA ASN A 24 -16.82 -11.00 -0.78
C ASN A 24 -17.45 -10.05 0.24
N PHE A 25 -16.63 -9.32 1.02
CA PHE A 25 -17.09 -8.42 2.08
C PHE A 25 -18.14 -7.44 1.54
N ASP A 26 -17.95 -6.93 0.32
CA ASP A 26 -18.93 -6.06 -0.35
C ASP A 26 -20.23 -6.82 -0.65
N GLY A 27 -20.14 -8.11 -1.01
CA GLY A 27 -21.28 -8.99 -1.23
C GLY A 27 -22.04 -9.33 0.06
N SER A 28 -21.34 -9.62 1.15
CA SER A 28 -21.94 -9.88 2.47
C SER A 28 -22.62 -8.64 3.03
N LEU A 29 -21.98 -7.47 2.91
CA LEU A 29 -22.54 -6.19 3.31
C LEU A 29 -23.79 -5.84 2.50
N MET A 30 -23.74 -6.01 1.18
CA MET A 30 -24.91 -5.79 0.32
C MET A 30 -26.04 -6.76 0.62
N ASN A 31 -25.73 -8.04 0.87
CA ASN A 31 -26.72 -9.05 1.25
C ASN A 31 -27.38 -8.72 2.60
N ALA A 32 -26.63 -8.27 3.60
CA ALA A 32 -27.17 -7.85 4.88
C ALA A 32 -28.12 -6.64 4.73
N VAL A 33 -27.72 -5.66 3.91
CA VAL A 33 -28.55 -4.49 3.59
C VAL A 33 -29.85 -4.89 2.88
N PHE A 34 -29.77 -5.75 1.85
CA PHE A 34 -30.95 -6.23 1.14
C PHE A 34 -31.88 -7.07 2.02
N THR A 35 -31.32 -7.91 2.90
CA THR A 35 -32.10 -8.73 3.84
C THR A 35 -32.86 -7.84 4.82
N SER A 36 -32.21 -6.79 5.34
CA SER A 36 -32.83 -5.80 6.21
C SER A 36 -33.95 -5.04 5.49
N ILE A 37 -33.72 -4.59 4.26
CA ILE A 37 -34.76 -3.92 3.43
C ILE A 37 -35.94 -4.86 3.15
N SER A 38 -35.68 -6.13 2.81
CA SER A 38 -36.74 -7.12 2.56
C SER A 38 -37.62 -7.32 3.79
N SER A 39 -37.02 -7.45 4.98
CA SER A 39 -37.77 -7.60 6.23
C SER A 39 -38.68 -6.40 6.55
N LEU A 40 -38.33 -5.19 6.08
CA LEU A 40 -39.15 -4.00 6.26
C LEU A 40 -40.38 -4.03 5.35
N TYR A 41 -40.23 -4.49 4.10
CA TYR A 41 -41.36 -4.72 3.19
C TYR A 41 -42.29 -5.82 3.71
N ASP A 42 -41.74 -6.92 4.23
CA ASP A 42 -42.52 -8.05 4.75
C ASP A 42 -43.29 -7.70 6.04
N SER A 43 -42.83 -6.70 6.80
CA SER A 43 -43.46 -6.29 8.05
C SER A 43 -44.82 -5.60 7.87
N GLY A 44 -45.14 -5.11 6.66
CA GLY A 44 -46.36 -4.36 6.33
C GLY A 44 -46.59 -3.07 7.15
N SER A 45 -45.67 -2.74 8.05
CA SER A 45 -45.80 -1.67 9.06
C SER A 45 -45.36 -0.30 8.53
N PHE A 46 -44.72 -0.28 7.36
CA PHE A 46 -44.11 0.92 6.79
C PHE A 46 -44.66 1.16 5.38
N THR A 47 -44.85 2.42 5.02
CA THR A 47 -45.21 2.81 3.66
C THR A 47 -43.98 2.72 2.75
N ASP A 48 -44.19 2.54 1.45
CA ASP A 48 -43.11 2.53 0.44
C ASP A 48 -42.21 3.77 0.55
N SER A 49 -42.77 4.94 0.89
CA SER A 49 -42.02 6.17 1.11
C SER A 49 -41.09 6.11 2.34
N GLN A 50 -41.52 5.43 3.41
CA GLN A 50 -40.70 5.24 4.61
C GLN A 50 -39.59 4.22 4.35
N ILE A 51 -39.88 3.16 3.60
CA ILE A 51 -38.87 2.17 3.21
C ILE A 51 -37.85 2.80 2.26
N GLN A 52 -38.28 3.63 1.31
CA GLN A 52 -37.40 4.39 0.43
C GLN A 52 -36.47 5.34 1.22
N LEU A 53 -36.99 6.00 2.27
CA LEU A 53 -36.17 6.83 3.16
C LEU A 53 -35.07 6.00 3.85
N VAL A 54 -35.37 4.78 4.27
CA VAL A 54 -34.39 3.85 4.86
C VAL A 54 -33.35 3.45 3.82
N ILE A 55 -33.75 3.13 2.59
CA ILE A 55 -32.84 2.79 1.47
C ILE A 55 -31.90 3.96 1.16
N ASP A 56 -32.44 5.17 1.08
CA ASP A 56 -31.64 6.37 0.77
C ASP A 56 -30.69 6.72 1.93
N SER A 57 -31.12 6.48 3.17
CA SER A 57 -30.26 6.61 4.36
C SER A 57 -29.12 5.59 4.37
N HIS A 58 -29.37 4.35 3.93
CA HIS A 58 -28.32 3.33 3.79
C HIS A 58 -27.35 3.65 2.65
N LYS A 59 -27.85 4.12 1.50
CA LYS A 59 -27.03 4.62 0.40
C LYS A 59 -26.16 5.79 0.84
N GLN A 60 -26.72 6.71 1.62
CA GLN A 60 -25.97 7.83 2.17
C GLN A 60 -24.91 7.34 3.17
N LEU A 61 -25.24 6.42 4.09
CA LEU A 61 -24.29 5.83 5.03
C LEU A 61 -23.10 5.16 4.32
N LEU A 62 -23.35 4.37 3.28
CA LEU A 62 -22.35 3.64 2.50
C LEU A 62 -21.57 4.53 1.51
N GLY A 63 -22.17 5.64 1.08
CA GLY A 63 -21.56 6.64 0.20
C GLY A 63 -20.76 7.74 0.91
N GLY A 64 -20.51 7.62 2.22
CA GLY A 64 -19.72 8.59 3.01
C GLY A 64 -20.54 9.52 3.93
N GLY A 65 -21.86 9.43 3.91
CA GLY A 65 -22.80 10.23 4.71
C GLY A 65 -23.00 9.79 6.16
N PHE A 66 -22.22 8.83 6.66
CA PHE A 66 -22.02 8.66 8.11
C PHE A 66 -21.58 9.99 8.78
N LEU A 67 -20.80 10.79 8.05
CA LEU A 67 -20.39 12.15 8.47
C LEU A 67 -21.60 13.10 8.59
N ASP A 68 -22.58 12.99 7.70
CA ASP A 68 -23.78 13.83 7.69
C ASP A 68 -24.73 13.49 8.84
N ILE A 69 -24.92 12.20 9.13
CA ILE A 69 -25.74 11.73 10.25
C ILE A 69 -25.14 12.22 11.59
N LEU A 70 -23.82 12.17 11.73
CA LEU A 70 -23.13 12.68 12.92
C LEU A 70 -23.21 14.21 13.02
N LYS A 71 -23.16 14.92 11.89
CA LYS A 71 -23.32 16.37 11.81
C LYS A 71 -24.71 16.79 12.30
N GLU A 72 -25.76 16.17 11.81
CA GLU A 72 -27.15 16.41 12.23
C GLU A 72 -27.33 16.20 13.75
N LYS A 73 -26.83 15.07 14.28
CA LYS A 73 -26.95 14.72 15.70
C LYS A 73 -26.17 15.67 16.61
N THR A 74 -24.99 16.10 16.19
CA THR A 74 -24.14 17.05 16.94
C THR A 74 -24.74 18.46 16.94
N LEU A 75 -25.24 18.92 15.80
CA LEU A 75 -25.92 20.21 15.68
C LEU A 75 -27.22 20.25 16.50
N GLY A 76 -27.96 19.14 16.54
CA GLY A 76 -29.14 19.01 17.40
C GLY A 76 -28.82 19.14 18.90
N LEU A 77 -27.73 18.52 19.37
CA LEU A 77 -27.29 18.63 20.76
C LEU A 77 -26.84 20.06 21.12
N LEU A 78 -26.16 20.76 20.20
CA LEU A 78 -25.68 22.14 20.41
C LEU A 78 -26.81 23.18 20.37
N ARG A 79 -27.84 22.99 19.54
CA ARG A 79 -29.03 23.84 19.53
C ARG A 79 -29.77 23.84 20.88
N ASN A 80 -29.79 22.69 21.56
CA ASN A 80 -30.40 22.56 22.89
C ASN A 80 -29.60 23.25 24.00
N ALA A 81 -28.36 23.66 23.73
CA ALA A 81 -27.49 24.35 24.68
C ALA A 81 -27.52 25.89 24.56
N THR A 82 -28.53 26.47 23.88
CA THR A 82 -28.69 27.93 23.68
C THR A 82 -27.47 28.60 23.03
N VAL A 83 -26.90 27.98 21.99
CA VAL A 83 -25.81 28.56 21.19
C VAL A 83 -26.39 29.49 20.11
N PRO A 84 -25.84 30.71 19.90
CA PRO A 84 -26.30 31.63 18.86
C PRO A 84 -26.19 31.05 17.43
N ASP A 85 -27.17 31.37 16.59
CA ASP A 85 -27.34 30.77 15.25
C ASP A 85 -26.23 31.15 14.25
N ASN A 86 -25.55 32.29 14.47
CA ASN A 86 -24.39 32.71 13.68
C ASN A 86 -23.12 31.94 14.06
N ASP A 87 -22.92 31.68 15.36
CA ASP A 87 -21.80 30.85 15.84
C ASP A 87 -22.00 29.40 15.39
N LEU A 88 -23.23 28.90 15.34
CA LEU A 88 -23.57 27.60 14.75
C LEU A 88 -23.26 27.52 13.25
N LYS A 89 -23.47 28.60 12.49
CA LYS A 89 -23.17 28.66 11.05
C LYS A 89 -21.67 28.75 10.77
N ASP A 90 -20.93 29.47 11.59
CA ASP A 90 -19.48 29.54 11.49
C ASP A 90 -18.81 28.26 11.99
N LEU A 91 -19.36 27.62 13.03
CA LEU A 91 -18.96 26.27 13.45
C LEU A 91 -19.30 25.23 12.37
N ALA A 92 -20.48 25.29 11.73
CA ALA A 92 -20.88 24.45 10.57
C ALA A 92 -19.94 24.57 9.37
N ARG A 93 -19.32 25.74 9.17
CA ARG A 93 -18.28 25.96 8.16
C ARG A 93 -16.90 25.47 8.62
N GLN A 94 -16.64 25.43 9.93
CA GLN A 94 -15.41 24.90 10.54
C GLN A 94 -15.48 23.39 10.83
N PHE A 95 -16.66 22.77 10.77
CA PHE A 95 -16.87 21.33 10.89
C PHE A 95 -16.34 20.61 9.64
N ILE A 96 -15.02 20.47 9.55
CA ILE A 96 -14.44 19.13 9.39
C ILE A 96 -14.63 18.51 10.78
N PRO A 97 -15.69 17.72 11.03
CA PRO A 97 -15.96 17.28 12.38
C PRO A 97 -14.80 16.41 12.87
N PHE A 98 -14.18 16.81 13.98
CA PHE A 98 -13.38 15.90 14.79
C PHE A 98 -14.33 14.84 15.34
N ILE A 99 -14.63 13.83 14.54
CA ILE A 99 -15.42 12.69 14.97
C ILE A 99 -14.46 11.79 15.71
N PRO A 100 -14.68 11.54 17.02
CA PRO A 100 -13.78 10.65 17.74
C PRO A 100 -13.85 9.27 17.10
N PHE A 101 -12.71 8.77 16.62
CA PHE A 101 -12.58 7.46 15.95
C PHE A 101 -13.30 6.34 16.70
N ARG A 102 -13.29 6.37 18.03
CA ARG A 102 -14.01 5.40 18.88
C ARG A 102 -15.49 5.24 18.53
N HIS A 103 -16.20 6.32 18.18
CA HIS A 103 -17.63 6.24 17.86
C HIS A 103 -17.84 5.68 16.46
N VAL A 104 -16.93 6.01 15.53
CA VAL A 104 -16.95 5.49 14.15
C VAL A 104 -16.70 3.99 14.16
N LEU A 105 -15.62 3.55 14.80
CA LEU A 105 -15.24 2.15 14.88
C LEU A 105 -16.29 1.34 15.64
N LYS A 106 -16.85 1.88 16.72
CA LYS A 106 -17.95 1.23 17.44
C LYS A 106 -19.16 1.02 16.52
N GLY A 107 -19.65 2.08 15.87
CA GLY A 107 -20.80 1.98 14.98
C GLY A 107 -20.55 1.04 13.80
N PHE A 108 -19.33 1.02 13.26
CA PHE A 108 -18.93 0.11 12.19
C PHE A 108 -18.91 -1.35 12.64
N LEU A 109 -18.33 -1.66 13.80
CA LEU A 109 -18.28 -3.02 14.33
C LEU A 109 -19.65 -3.53 14.79
N GLU A 110 -20.57 -2.63 15.16
CA GLU A 110 -21.96 -2.96 15.51
C GLU A 110 -22.85 -3.22 14.28
N LEU A 111 -22.36 -2.99 13.05
CA LEU A 111 -23.07 -3.41 11.85
C LEU A 111 -23.16 -4.94 11.81
N GLY A 112 -24.34 -5.46 11.45
CA GLY A 112 -24.63 -6.89 11.54
C GLY A 112 -23.59 -7.76 10.83
N GLY A 113 -22.97 -8.68 11.58
CA GLY A 113 -21.96 -9.63 11.10
C GLY A 113 -20.53 -9.10 11.06
N VAL A 114 -20.31 -7.78 11.08
CA VAL A 114 -18.96 -7.20 10.89
C VAL A 114 -18.02 -7.59 12.02
N TRP A 115 -18.49 -7.54 13.27
CA TRP A 115 -17.70 -7.96 14.41
C TRP A 115 -17.37 -9.45 14.33
N GLU A 116 -18.37 -10.30 14.07
CA GLU A 116 -18.21 -11.75 14.00
C GLU A 116 -17.22 -12.15 12.91
N ASP A 117 -17.36 -11.60 11.71
CA ASP A 117 -16.48 -11.88 10.58
C ASP A 117 -15.06 -11.38 10.83
N THR A 118 -14.91 -10.19 11.44
CA THR A 118 -13.60 -9.65 11.82
C THR A 118 -12.89 -10.56 12.81
N MET A 119 -13.59 -11.00 13.86
CA MET A 119 -13.01 -11.87 14.88
C MET A 119 -12.72 -13.27 14.35
N ALA A 120 -13.57 -13.82 13.48
CA ALA A 120 -13.34 -15.10 12.81
C ALA A 120 -12.10 -15.04 11.92
N TYR A 121 -11.95 -13.98 11.13
CA TYR A 121 -10.79 -13.78 10.27
C TYR A 121 -9.49 -13.60 11.07
N LEU A 122 -9.53 -12.85 12.18
CA LEU A 122 -8.39 -12.74 13.08
C LEU A 122 -8.02 -14.09 13.70
N GLY A 123 -9.01 -14.89 14.12
CA GLY A 123 -8.78 -16.24 14.61
C GLY A 123 -8.10 -17.14 13.57
N TYR A 124 -8.55 -17.06 12.31
CA TYR A 124 -7.88 -17.74 11.19
C TYR A 124 -6.43 -17.29 11.05
N LEU A 125 -6.16 -15.99 10.94
CA LEU A 125 -4.82 -15.45 10.75
C LEU A 125 -3.86 -15.88 11.88
N GLU A 126 -4.32 -15.84 13.12
CA GLU A 126 -3.55 -16.27 14.29
C GLU A 126 -3.28 -17.78 14.28
N SER A 127 -4.25 -18.59 13.87
CA SER A 127 -4.08 -20.04 13.76
C SER A 127 -3.15 -20.45 12.61
N ALA A 128 -3.04 -19.61 11.58
CA ALA A 128 -2.21 -19.85 10.40
C ALA A 128 -0.74 -19.44 10.58
N VAL A 129 -0.36 -18.83 11.71
CA VAL A 129 1.02 -18.43 11.98
C VAL A 129 1.93 -19.66 12.06
N SER A 130 2.95 -19.69 11.20
CA SER A 130 3.98 -20.72 11.19
C SER A 130 5.34 -20.11 10.84
N PRO A 131 6.47 -20.61 11.41
CA PRO A 131 7.81 -20.13 11.08
C PRO A 131 8.13 -20.20 9.58
N ASP A 132 7.64 -21.23 8.91
CA ASP A 132 7.84 -21.46 7.47
C ASP A 132 6.59 -21.08 6.64
N GLY A 133 5.56 -20.53 7.30
CA GLY A 133 4.30 -20.17 6.68
C GLY A 133 4.31 -18.79 6.02
N PRO A 134 3.30 -18.51 5.18
CA PRO A 134 3.09 -17.19 4.61
C PRO A 134 2.71 -16.16 5.68
N ILE A 135 3.19 -14.93 5.50
CA ILE A 135 2.74 -13.74 6.22
C ILE A 135 1.85 -12.93 5.26
N GLU A 136 0.53 -13.08 5.41
CA GLU A 136 -0.50 -12.46 4.55
C GLU A 136 -1.00 -11.15 5.13
N ASN A 137 -0.88 -10.99 6.46
CA ASN A 137 -1.41 -9.85 7.18
C ASN A 137 -0.46 -9.37 8.29
N LEU A 138 -0.56 -8.09 8.65
CA LEU A 138 0.24 -7.47 9.70
C LEU A 138 0.12 -8.19 11.05
N VAL A 139 -1.03 -8.83 11.34
CA VAL A 139 -1.23 -9.58 12.60
C VAL A 139 -0.36 -10.83 12.70
N GLN A 140 0.17 -11.31 11.59
CA GLN A 140 1.10 -12.44 11.56
C GLN A 140 2.56 -11.97 11.63
N GLY A 141 2.80 -10.67 11.45
CA GLY A 141 4.14 -10.07 11.48
C GLY A 141 4.73 -9.98 12.88
N ASP A 142 6.06 -9.98 12.96
CA ASP A 142 6.81 -9.94 14.23
C ASP A 142 6.48 -8.73 15.08
N LEU A 143 6.21 -7.57 14.47
CA LEU A 143 5.86 -6.34 15.19
C LEU A 143 4.58 -6.56 15.99
N TRP A 144 3.54 -7.11 15.36
CA TRP A 144 2.28 -7.37 16.06
C TRP A 144 2.45 -8.46 17.10
N MET A 145 2.97 -9.62 16.70
CA MET A 145 3.00 -10.83 17.53
C MET A 145 3.91 -10.69 18.75
N ASN A 146 5.09 -10.10 18.57
CA ASN A 146 6.12 -10.10 19.60
C ASN A 146 6.18 -8.78 20.39
N VAL A 147 5.68 -7.67 19.82
CA VAL A 147 5.86 -6.33 20.42
C VAL A 147 4.54 -5.68 20.82
N ILE A 148 3.54 -5.66 19.92
CA ILE A 148 2.29 -4.91 20.17
C ILE A 148 1.27 -5.74 20.94
N LYS A 149 0.90 -6.93 20.45
CA LYS A 149 -0.13 -7.78 21.05
C LYS A 149 0.15 -8.13 22.52
N PRO A 150 1.38 -8.47 22.95
CA PRO A 150 1.67 -8.79 24.35
C PRO A 150 1.38 -7.65 25.33
N LYS A 151 1.47 -6.38 24.91
CA LYS A 151 1.16 -5.21 25.75
C LYS A 151 -0.32 -5.13 26.12
N PHE A 152 -1.19 -5.73 25.31
CA PHE A 152 -2.64 -5.73 25.51
C PHE A 152 -3.16 -7.09 25.98
N ALA A 153 -2.33 -7.89 26.65
CA ALA A 153 -2.73 -9.18 27.20
C ALA A 153 -4.02 -9.07 28.05
N GLY A 154 -4.97 -9.97 27.82
CA GLY A 154 -6.27 -9.96 28.49
C GLY A 154 -7.30 -8.97 27.94
N LYS A 155 -6.95 -8.22 26.88
CA LYS A 155 -7.87 -7.34 26.15
C LYS A 155 -8.07 -7.85 24.71
N CYS A 156 -9.19 -7.47 24.10
CA CYS A 156 -9.36 -7.59 22.67
C CYS A 156 -8.66 -6.41 21.99
N ALA A 157 -7.58 -6.67 21.25
CA ALA A 157 -6.82 -5.65 20.53
C ALA A 157 -6.95 -5.88 19.03
N LEU A 158 -7.39 -4.85 18.30
CA LEU A 158 -7.48 -4.85 16.84
C LEU A 158 -6.41 -3.91 16.29
N PRO A 159 -5.61 -4.35 15.30
CA PRO A 159 -4.66 -3.46 14.65
C PRO A 159 -5.41 -2.42 13.80
N LEU A 160 -4.94 -1.18 13.84
CA LEU A 160 -5.41 -0.12 12.96
C LEU A 160 -4.20 0.46 12.23
N ASN A 161 -4.17 0.29 10.90
CA ASN A 161 -3.16 0.92 10.07
C ASN A 161 -3.64 2.33 9.68
N LEU A 162 -2.87 3.34 10.06
CA LEU A 162 -3.15 4.74 9.77
C LEU A 162 -2.01 5.30 8.90
N SER A 163 -2.29 5.54 7.64
CA SER A 163 -1.36 6.21 6.72
C SER A 163 -1.65 7.70 6.67
N PHE A 164 -0.63 8.52 6.90
CA PHE A 164 -0.68 9.97 6.80
C PHE A 164 0.49 10.45 5.94
N ASP A 165 0.20 10.96 4.75
CA ASP A 165 1.21 11.40 3.77
C ASP A 165 2.01 12.62 4.29
N ASP A 166 1.33 13.57 4.93
CA ASP A 166 1.96 14.74 5.59
C ASP A 166 2.77 14.36 6.85
N TYR A 167 2.56 13.14 7.37
CA TYR A 167 3.32 12.61 8.49
C TYR A 167 4.47 11.77 7.95
N GLU A 168 5.41 12.44 7.29
CA GLU A 168 6.76 11.90 7.16
C GLU A 168 7.32 11.85 8.59
N CYS A 169 7.39 10.66 9.19
CA CYS A 169 8.29 10.41 10.31
C CYS A 169 9.66 10.86 9.84
N ASN A 170 10.03 12.12 10.14
CA ASN A 170 11.18 12.85 9.59
C ASN A 170 12.21 11.83 9.15
N LYS A 171 12.25 11.66 7.82
CA LYS A 171 13.08 10.73 7.06
C LYS A 171 14.11 10.15 8.00
N GLU A 172 14.02 8.85 8.31
CA GLU A 172 14.87 8.27 9.36
C GLU A 172 16.37 8.49 9.11
N LEU A 173 16.69 9.03 7.93
CA LEU A 173 17.95 9.55 7.47
C LEU A 173 17.70 10.98 6.95
N GLY A 174 18.00 11.99 7.77
CA GLY A 174 17.96 13.38 7.32
C GLY A 174 18.84 13.58 6.08
N THR A 175 18.30 14.21 5.04
CA THR A 175 18.97 14.46 3.74
C THR A 175 20.19 15.40 3.82
N HIS A 176 20.48 15.97 4.98
CA HIS A 176 21.56 16.94 5.17
C HIS A 176 22.81 16.36 5.84
N CYS A 177 22.82 15.08 6.24
CA CYS A 177 23.98 14.47 6.85
C CYS A 177 24.92 13.87 5.80
N GLY A 178 26.09 14.50 5.62
CA GLY A 178 27.21 13.92 4.87
C GLY A 178 27.81 12.65 5.50
N VAL A 179 27.29 12.22 6.66
CA VAL A 179 27.59 10.94 7.30
C VAL A 179 26.28 10.16 7.39
N HIS A 180 26.05 9.28 6.41
CA HIS A 180 24.90 8.39 6.40
C HIS A 180 25.02 7.39 7.57
N LYS A 181 24.25 7.59 8.66
CA LYS A 181 24.03 6.53 9.65
C LYS A 181 23.27 5.42 8.94
N MET A 182 23.96 4.39 8.49
CA MET A 182 23.37 3.24 7.79
C MET A 182 22.69 2.34 8.82
N GLY A 183 21.37 2.52 9.04
CA GLY A 183 20.58 1.64 9.89
C GLY A 183 19.23 2.22 10.29
N VAL A 184 18.25 1.33 10.53
CA VAL A 184 16.99 1.68 11.19
C VAL A 184 17.31 2.15 12.61
N ARG A 185 16.78 3.29 13.04
CA ARG A 185 17.06 3.82 14.38
C ARG A 185 16.40 2.95 15.45
N THR A 186 17.12 2.64 16.53
CA THR A 186 16.55 2.07 17.76
C THR A 186 15.94 3.15 18.65
N VAL A 187 15.19 2.77 19.68
CA VAL A 187 14.66 3.68 20.71
C VAL A 187 15.79 4.44 21.42
N GLU A 188 16.89 3.78 21.73
CA GLU A 188 18.04 4.38 22.40
C GLU A 188 18.69 5.42 21.49
N SER A 189 19.00 5.05 20.24
CA SER A 189 19.61 5.97 19.27
C SER A 189 18.69 7.15 18.94
N TYR A 190 17.37 6.97 19.06
CA TYR A 190 16.40 8.04 18.92
C TYR A 190 16.51 9.06 20.03
N GLU A 191 16.51 8.61 21.29
CA GLU A 191 16.60 9.50 22.44
C GLU A 191 17.97 10.21 22.48
N GLU A 192 19.05 9.52 22.10
CA GLU A 192 20.37 10.14 21.91
C GLU A 192 20.34 11.26 20.85
N ASP A 193 19.73 11.02 19.70
CA ASP A 193 19.59 12.01 18.62
C ASP A 193 18.74 13.23 19.06
N LEU A 194 17.78 13.06 19.98
CA LEU A 194 17.02 14.16 20.57
C LEU A 194 17.88 14.99 21.53
N ILE A 195 18.73 14.34 22.35
CA ILE A 195 19.64 15.02 23.28
C ILE A 195 20.63 15.91 22.51
N VAL A 196 21.16 15.42 21.38
CA VAL A 196 22.08 16.18 20.52
C VAL A 196 21.49 17.52 20.07
N SER A 197 20.15 17.64 19.98
CA SER A 197 19.42 18.89 19.70
C SER A 197 19.90 19.66 18.46
N ASN A 198 20.47 18.94 17.49
CA ASN A 198 20.95 19.51 16.23
C ASN A 198 20.26 18.82 15.06
N SER A 199 19.13 19.38 14.64
CA SER A 199 18.31 18.83 13.55
C SER A 199 19.05 18.69 12.22
N SER A 200 20.09 19.51 11.96
CA SER A 200 20.94 19.38 10.78
C SER A 200 21.83 18.14 10.81
N LEU A 201 22.15 17.62 12.00
CA LEU A 201 22.98 16.44 12.21
C LEU A 201 22.15 15.16 12.46
N THR A 202 20.99 15.28 13.10
CA THR A 202 20.19 14.11 13.51
C THR A 202 18.94 13.92 12.65
N GLY A 203 18.57 14.95 11.88
CA GLY A 203 17.31 14.98 11.13
C GLY A 203 16.08 15.14 12.02
N ARG A 204 16.24 15.44 13.32
CA ARG A 204 15.11 15.57 14.26
C ARG A 204 15.07 16.92 14.95
N LYS A 205 13.87 17.50 15.02
CA LYS A 205 13.60 18.75 15.72
C LYS A 205 13.05 18.55 17.12
N GLU A 206 12.21 17.52 17.30
CA GLU A 206 11.49 17.27 18.55
C GLU A 206 11.09 15.80 18.69
N ARG A 207 10.61 15.46 19.90
CA ARG A 207 10.06 14.15 20.20
C ARG A 207 8.70 13.98 19.51
N CYS A 208 8.44 12.78 18.99
CA CYS A 208 7.18 12.42 18.39
C CYS A 208 6.13 12.25 19.51
N VAL A 209 5.01 12.98 19.40
CA VAL A 209 3.89 12.90 20.36
C VAL A 209 3.27 11.49 20.42
N PHE A 210 3.26 10.75 19.31
CA PHE A 210 2.69 9.39 19.29
C PHE A 210 3.52 8.37 20.05
N ASN A 211 4.76 8.68 20.44
CA ASN A 211 5.54 7.81 21.32
C ASN A 211 4.96 7.71 22.74
N GLU A 212 3.97 8.53 23.08
CA GLU A 212 3.19 8.39 24.33
C GLU A 212 2.20 7.22 24.28
N LEU A 213 1.87 6.70 23.09
CA LEU A 213 0.94 5.59 22.93
C LEU A 213 1.62 4.26 23.32
N GLU A 214 0.96 3.46 24.13
CA GLU A 214 1.45 2.13 24.54
C GLU A 214 1.75 1.21 23.35
N SER A 215 0.97 1.35 22.27
CA SER A 215 1.06 0.56 21.03
C SER A 215 2.00 1.12 19.97
N TYR A 216 2.66 2.27 20.19
CA TYR A 216 3.41 2.93 19.13
C TYR A 216 4.70 3.57 19.62
N HIS A 217 5.77 3.38 18.85
CA HIS A 217 6.97 4.19 18.93
C HIS A 217 7.56 4.36 17.53
N VAL A 218 7.95 5.58 17.16
CA VAL A 218 8.43 5.93 15.81
C VAL A 218 9.60 5.06 15.32
N SER A 219 10.48 4.64 16.23
CA SER A 219 11.64 3.79 15.93
C SER A 219 11.35 2.28 15.98
N VAL A 220 10.11 1.89 16.27
CA VAL A 220 9.68 0.48 16.35
C VAL A 220 8.64 0.19 15.27
N ASN A 221 7.70 1.12 15.07
CA ASN A 221 6.65 1.06 14.08
C ASN A 221 7.12 1.64 12.74
N THR A 222 8.26 1.17 12.24
CA THR A 222 8.79 1.57 10.93
C THR A 222 7.89 1.03 9.82
N HIS A 223 7.73 1.81 8.76
CA HIS A 223 6.89 1.49 7.61
C HIS A 223 7.72 1.46 6.32
N LEU A 224 7.24 0.71 5.31
CA LEU A 224 7.85 0.63 3.98
C LEU A 224 6.85 1.18 2.96
N ASP A 225 7.28 2.15 2.15
CA ASP A 225 6.41 2.78 1.16
C ASP A 225 6.75 2.29 -0.25
N LEU A 226 6.07 1.21 -0.67
CA LEU A 226 6.25 0.62 -2.00
C LEU A 226 6.17 1.65 -3.13
N MET A 227 5.22 2.57 -3.07
CA MET A 227 4.92 3.50 -4.14
C MET A 227 6.07 4.51 -4.28
N HIS A 228 6.47 5.15 -3.17
CA HIS A 228 7.47 6.21 -3.20
C HIS A 228 8.91 5.69 -3.30
N ASP A 229 9.19 4.55 -2.68
CA ASP A 229 10.53 3.93 -2.67
C ASP A 229 10.84 3.26 -4.01
N LEU A 230 9.88 2.52 -4.56
CA LEU A 230 10.08 1.71 -5.75
C LEU A 230 9.49 2.37 -6.99
N ASP A 231 8.17 2.52 -7.09
CA ASP A 231 7.52 2.92 -8.35
C ASP A 231 7.86 4.35 -8.78
N GLU A 232 7.75 5.32 -7.88
CA GLU A 232 8.20 6.70 -8.09
C GLU A 232 9.67 6.91 -7.73
N GLY A 233 10.34 5.84 -7.31
CA GLY A 233 11.71 5.86 -6.84
C GLY A 233 12.61 5.02 -7.73
N VAL A 234 13.09 3.90 -7.20
CA VAL A 234 14.09 3.06 -7.86
C VAL A 234 13.71 2.68 -9.29
N TRP A 235 12.46 2.32 -9.55
CA TRP A 235 11.98 1.93 -10.87
C TRP A 235 12.01 3.07 -11.88
N ASP A 236 11.62 4.29 -11.50
CA ASP A 236 11.68 5.45 -12.41
C ASP A 236 13.11 5.70 -12.93
N TYR A 237 14.08 5.75 -12.00
CA TYR A 237 15.48 5.92 -12.36
C TYR A 237 16.03 4.74 -13.18
N LEU A 238 15.72 3.51 -12.75
CA LEU A 238 16.23 2.30 -13.37
C LEU A 238 15.69 2.12 -14.80
N MET A 239 14.37 2.17 -14.96
CA MET A 239 13.71 1.92 -16.24
C MET A 239 14.05 2.99 -17.27
N TYR A 240 14.16 4.25 -16.86
CA TYR A 240 14.69 5.29 -17.75
C TYR A 240 16.08 4.93 -18.28
N LYS A 241 17.01 4.50 -17.41
CA LYS A 241 18.38 4.13 -17.82
C LYS A 241 18.40 2.92 -18.74
N ILE A 242 17.59 1.91 -18.49
CA ILE A 242 17.45 0.71 -19.32
C ILE A 242 16.94 1.09 -20.72
N VAL A 243 15.82 1.81 -20.79
CA VAL A 243 15.22 2.26 -22.06
C VAL A 243 16.19 3.14 -22.84
N TYR A 244 16.82 4.11 -22.17
CA TYR A 244 17.79 5.00 -22.80
C TYR A 244 19.02 4.24 -23.33
N HIS A 245 19.53 3.24 -22.59
CA HIS A 245 20.65 2.41 -23.03
C HIS A 245 20.31 1.67 -24.33
N LEU A 246 19.19 0.95 -24.35
CA LEU A 246 18.75 0.16 -25.51
C LEU A 246 18.42 1.05 -26.72
N TYR A 247 17.82 2.22 -26.47
CA TYR A 247 17.59 3.24 -27.50
C TYR A 247 18.91 3.73 -28.11
N LYS A 248 19.92 4.07 -27.29
CA LYS A 248 21.23 4.53 -27.80
C LYS A 248 22.01 3.45 -28.54
N LYS A 249 21.79 2.17 -28.18
CA LYS A 249 22.31 1.00 -28.90
C LYS A 249 21.51 0.67 -30.17
N GLN A 250 20.49 1.46 -30.49
CA GLN A 250 19.62 1.27 -31.66
C GLN A 250 18.97 -0.12 -31.69
N ARG A 251 18.58 -0.64 -30.52
CA ARG A 251 17.78 -1.89 -30.45
C ARG A 251 16.35 -1.68 -30.92
N PHE A 252 15.84 -0.47 -30.74
CA PHE A 252 14.53 -0.04 -31.20
C PHE A 252 14.53 1.46 -31.48
N SER A 253 13.61 1.90 -32.34
CA SER A 253 13.25 3.32 -32.46
C SER A 253 12.14 3.66 -31.46
N LEU A 254 11.92 4.95 -31.20
CA LEU A 254 10.80 5.39 -30.37
C LEU A 254 9.44 5.04 -31.00
N ASP A 255 9.35 5.03 -32.34
CA ASP A 255 8.12 4.64 -33.03
C ASP A 255 7.78 3.18 -32.74
N VAL A 256 8.78 2.28 -32.85
CA VAL A 256 8.62 0.85 -32.53
C VAL A 256 8.26 0.67 -31.06
N VAL A 257 8.91 1.37 -30.13
CA VAL A 257 8.59 1.27 -28.70
C VAL A 257 7.14 1.67 -28.43
N ASN A 258 6.73 2.82 -28.96
CA ASN A 258 5.40 3.33 -28.74
C ASN A 258 4.33 2.48 -29.42
N GLU A 259 4.60 1.91 -30.59
CA GLU A 259 3.72 0.93 -31.22
C GLU A 259 3.50 -0.29 -30.33
N HIS A 260 4.57 -0.89 -29.80
CA HIS A 260 4.48 -2.02 -28.88
C HIS A 260 3.69 -1.67 -27.62
N ILE A 261 3.94 -0.51 -27.03
CA ILE A 261 3.15 0.00 -25.90
C ILE A 261 1.67 0.11 -26.25
N GLN A 262 1.34 0.71 -27.40
CA GLN A 262 -0.06 0.97 -27.74
C GLN A 262 -0.84 -0.28 -28.14
N CYS A 263 -0.15 -1.27 -28.73
CA CYS A 263 -0.73 -2.52 -29.21
C CYS A 263 -0.66 -3.67 -28.20
N PHE A 264 0.10 -3.54 -27.10
CA PHE A 264 0.19 -4.58 -26.08
C PHE A 264 -1.18 -4.84 -25.43
N TYR A 265 -1.52 -6.12 -25.26
CA TYR A 265 -2.72 -6.52 -24.55
C TYR A 265 -2.47 -6.53 -23.04
N TYR A 266 -2.84 -5.44 -22.36
CA TYR A 266 -2.68 -5.28 -20.91
C TYR A 266 -3.61 -6.18 -20.08
N GLY A 267 -4.68 -6.69 -20.68
CA GLY A 267 -5.69 -7.47 -19.96
C GLY A 267 -6.57 -6.63 -19.02
N PRO A 268 -7.55 -7.27 -18.37
CA PRO A 268 -8.62 -6.59 -17.63
C PRO A 268 -8.17 -5.95 -16.32
N ASN A 269 -7.02 -6.35 -15.77
CA ASN A 269 -6.52 -5.81 -14.50
C ASN A 269 -5.63 -4.58 -14.70
N GLU A 270 -5.00 -4.44 -15.87
CA GLU A 270 -3.97 -3.40 -16.13
C GLU A 270 -4.37 -2.44 -17.25
N TYR A 271 -5.55 -2.60 -17.88
CA TYR A 271 -5.99 -1.71 -18.96
C TYR A 271 -6.03 -0.22 -18.56
N LYS A 272 -6.28 0.08 -17.27
CA LYS A 272 -6.28 1.45 -16.73
C LYS A 272 -4.87 2.02 -16.57
N ASN A 273 -3.85 1.16 -16.56
CA ASN A 273 -2.45 1.50 -16.40
C ASN A 273 -1.71 1.42 -17.75
N LYS A 274 -2.44 1.54 -18.87
CA LYS A 274 -1.86 1.61 -20.20
C LYS A 274 -0.82 2.73 -20.25
N LEU A 275 0.38 2.41 -20.73
CA LEU A 275 1.51 3.32 -20.64
C LEU A 275 1.34 4.50 -21.62
N PRO A 276 1.72 5.72 -21.21
CA PRO A 276 1.67 6.87 -22.08
C PRO A 276 2.80 6.81 -23.11
N TYR A 277 2.66 7.64 -24.15
CA TYR A 277 3.65 7.76 -25.21
C TYR A 277 4.98 8.30 -24.66
N ILE A 278 6.09 7.64 -25.01
CA ILE A 278 7.45 8.09 -24.68
C ILE A 278 7.96 9.00 -25.79
N SER A 279 8.14 10.29 -25.49
CA SER A 279 8.64 11.26 -26.47
C SER A 279 10.17 11.30 -26.53
N TYR A 280 10.70 11.85 -27.64
CA TYR A 280 12.13 12.11 -27.77
C TYR A 280 12.65 13.02 -26.64
N ASP A 281 11.86 14.02 -26.27
CA ASP A 281 12.21 14.95 -25.20
C ASP A 281 12.24 14.27 -23.83
N ASP A 282 11.38 13.28 -23.57
CA ASP A 282 11.41 12.53 -22.30
C ASP A 282 12.77 11.85 -22.08
N LEU A 283 13.32 11.24 -23.14
CA LEU A 283 14.63 10.59 -23.06
C LEU A 283 15.80 11.58 -23.11
N ASN A 284 15.76 12.57 -23.99
CA ASN A 284 16.95 13.39 -24.30
C ASN A 284 17.01 14.71 -23.53
N LYS A 285 15.86 15.32 -23.25
CA LYS A 285 15.76 16.62 -22.57
C LYS A 285 15.45 16.45 -21.09
N TYR A 286 14.40 15.73 -20.76
CA TYR A 286 13.92 15.56 -19.38
C TYR A 286 14.64 14.43 -18.64
N LYS A 287 15.20 13.46 -19.38
CA LYS A 287 15.95 12.32 -18.84
C LYS A 287 15.15 11.50 -17.82
N ARG A 288 13.86 11.31 -18.09
CA ARG A 288 12.93 10.56 -17.24
C ARG A 288 11.75 10.05 -18.06
N LEU A 289 11.12 8.97 -17.60
CA LEU A 289 9.84 8.51 -18.15
C LEU A 289 8.71 9.25 -17.40
N LYS A 290 7.75 9.84 -18.11
CA LYS A 290 6.63 10.57 -17.48
C LYS A 290 5.48 9.64 -17.12
N PHE A 291 5.81 8.56 -16.42
CA PHE A 291 4.82 7.58 -15.95
C PHE A 291 4.40 7.93 -14.53
N ASN A 292 3.14 7.69 -14.18
CA ASN A 292 2.73 7.64 -12.77
C ASN A 292 3.18 6.31 -12.12
N ALA A 293 3.01 6.20 -10.80
CA ALA A 293 3.45 5.01 -10.06
C ALA A 293 2.86 3.68 -10.59
N SER A 294 1.55 3.64 -10.87
CA SER A 294 0.89 2.44 -11.39
C SER A 294 1.34 2.09 -12.81
N GLU A 295 1.54 3.09 -13.67
CA GLU A 295 2.11 2.92 -15.00
C GLU A 295 3.55 2.42 -14.94
N MET A 296 4.39 2.97 -14.05
CA MET A 296 5.78 2.51 -13.89
C MET A 296 5.84 1.05 -13.42
N ARG A 297 5.00 0.69 -12.44
CA ARG A 297 4.87 -0.69 -11.97
C ARG A 297 4.45 -1.64 -13.10
N CYS A 298 3.45 -1.24 -13.88
CA CYS A 298 2.99 -1.97 -15.05
C CYS A 298 4.12 -2.12 -16.09
N PHE A 299 4.89 -1.05 -16.32
CA PHE A 299 6.02 -1.07 -17.23
C PHE A 299 7.10 -2.06 -16.78
N VAL A 300 7.55 -1.98 -15.52
CA VAL A 300 8.49 -2.96 -14.96
C VAL A 300 7.93 -4.36 -15.17
N ARG A 301 6.69 -4.65 -14.78
CA ARG A 301 6.07 -5.98 -14.89
C ARG A 301 6.11 -6.56 -16.32
N TYR A 302 5.77 -5.76 -17.32
CA TYR A 302 5.56 -6.25 -18.70
C TYR A 302 6.65 -5.89 -19.70
N PHE A 303 7.67 -5.11 -19.31
CA PHE A 303 8.78 -4.73 -20.19
C PHE A 303 9.44 -5.96 -20.85
N GLY A 304 9.56 -7.06 -20.08
CA GLY A 304 10.02 -8.36 -20.55
C GLY A 304 9.25 -8.86 -21.77
N LEU A 305 7.93 -8.85 -21.68
CA LEU A 305 7.03 -9.34 -22.72
C LEU A 305 6.94 -8.38 -23.91
N MET A 306 6.99 -7.07 -23.65
CA MET A 306 6.89 -6.05 -24.69
C MET A 306 8.15 -5.97 -25.56
N PHE A 307 9.35 -6.06 -24.96
CA PHE A 307 10.59 -5.72 -25.65
C PHE A 307 11.68 -6.79 -25.60
N GLY A 308 11.47 -7.91 -24.90
CA GLY A 308 12.50 -8.93 -24.74
C GLY A 308 13.06 -9.47 -26.05
N HIS A 309 12.22 -9.57 -27.09
CA HIS A 309 12.62 -10.01 -28.42
C HIS A 309 13.52 -9.00 -29.18
N LEU A 310 13.62 -7.75 -28.72
CA LEU A 310 14.45 -6.69 -29.31
C LEU A 310 15.83 -6.58 -28.64
N VAL A 311 15.99 -7.22 -27.48
CA VAL A 311 17.23 -7.20 -26.70
C VAL A 311 18.17 -8.28 -27.22
N LYS A 312 19.45 -7.95 -27.41
CA LYS A 312 20.46 -8.91 -27.89
C LYS A 312 21.26 -9.48 -26.73
N ASP A 313 21.91 -10.63 -26.95
CA ASP A 313 22.74 -11.30 -25.93
C ASP A 313 23.85 -10.38 -25.37
N GLU A 314 24.41 -9.50 -26.21
CA GLU A 314 25.43 -8.53 -25.80
C GLU A 314 24.91 -7.43 -24.85
N ASP A 315 23.59 -7.30 -24.68
CA ASP A 315 22.94 -6.41 -23.72
C ASP A 315 22.61 -7.11 -22.39
N GLY A 316 23.17 -8.30 -22.14
CA GLY A 316 22.85 -9.13 -20.98
C GLY A 316 22.98 -8.41 -19.64
N GLU A 317 23.93 -7.49 -19.48
CA GLU A 317 24.11 -6.73 -18.24
C GLU A 317 22.90 -5.81 -17.95
N VAL A 318 22.41 -5.07 -18.95
CA VAL A 318 21.25 -4.18 -18.77
C VAL A 318 19.97 -4.99 -18.63
N TRP A 319 19.88 -6.13 -19.32
CA TRP A 319 18.75 -7.05 -19.20
C TRP A 319 18.67 -7.71 -17.82
N ASN A 320 19.81 -8.10 -17.24
CA ASN A 320 19.87 -8.67 -15.90
C ASN A 320 19.38 -7.68 -14.83
N LEU A 321 19.64 -6.38 -14.98
CA LEU A 321 19.06 -5.37 -14.09
C LEU A 321 17.52 -5.36 -14.14
N HIS A 322 16.95 -5.44 -15.36
CA HIS A 322 15.51 -5.56 -15.54
C HIS A 322 14.94 -6.83 -14.89
N LEU A 323 15.60 -7.98 -15.11
CA LEU A 323 15.17 -9.26 -14.53
C LEU A 323 15.22 -9.24 -13.00
N MET A 324 16.27 -8.68 -12.40
CA MET A 324 16.34 -8.52 -10.94
C MET A 324 15.24 -7.60 -10.42
N ALA A 325 14.98 -6.48 -11.10
CA ALA A 325 13.87 -5.59 -10.76
C ALA A 325 12.52 -6.29 -10.82
N ARG A 326 12.29 -7.14 -11.83
CA ARG A 326 11.10 -7.99 -11.94
C ARG A 326 10.98 -8.95 -10.77
N CYS A 327 12.04 -9.68 -10.41
CA CYS A 327 12.01 -10.62 -9.29
C CYS A 327 11.74 -9.90 -7.96
N ILE A 328 12.35 -8.74 -7.74
CA ILE A 328 12.08 -7.91 -6.56
C ILE A 328 10.61 -7.49 -6.55
N LEU A 329 10.08 -7.00 -7.67
CA LEU A 329 8.67 -6.63 -7.81
C LEU A 329 7.75 -7.79 -7.41
N ASP A 330 8.04 -9.01 -7.86
CA ASP A 330 7.20 -10.19 -7.58
C ASP A 330 7.20 -10.55 -6.09
N ILE A 331 8.33 -10.42 -5.39
CA ILE A 331 8.43 -10.69 -3.96
C ILE A 331 7.69 -9.61 -3.15
N VAL A 332 7.94 -8.33 -3.42
CA VAL A 332 7.43 -7.22 -2.59
C VAL A 332 5.95 -6.93 -2.83
N TYR A 333 5.41 -7.31 -3.99
CA TYR A 333 3.98 -7.23 -4.33
C TYR A 333 3.25 -8.58 -4.19
N ALA A 334 3.88 -9.60 -3.62
CA ALA A 334 3.20 -10.85 -3.36
C ALA A 334 2.08 -10.64 -2.31
N PRO A 335 0.92 -11.29 -2.47
CA PRO A 335 -0.18 -11.22 -1.48
C PRO A 335 0.21 -11.87 -0.14
N ALA A 336 1.33 -12.61 -0.11
CA ALA A 336 1.89 -13.27 1.04
C ALA A 336 3.42 -13.19 0.96
N VAL A 337 4.07 -13.01 2.11
CA VAL A 337 5.54 -12.95 2.19
C VAL A 337 6.07 -14.14 2.97
N TYR A 338 7.11 -14.80 2.46
CA TYR A 338 7.78 -15.90 3.16
C TYR A 338 9.12 -15.45 3.71
N ARG A 339 9.42 -15.85 4.95
CA ARG A 339 10.72 -15.55 5.58
C ARG A 339 11.90 -16.14 4.80
N THR A 340 11.68 -17.28 4.14
CA THR A 340 12.64 -17.95 3.27
C THR A 340 13.03 -17.13 2.04
N ASP A 341 12.22 -16.16 1.63
CA ASP A 341 12.51 -15.31 0.47
C ASP A 341 13.42 -14.13 0.84
N MET A 342 13.55 -13.78 2.13
CA MET A 342 14.30 -12.60 2.57
C MET A 342 15.79 -12.63 2.18
N PRO A 343 16.51 -13.77 2.29
CA PRO A 343 17.88 -13.87 1.79
C PRO A 343 17.97 -13.62 0.27
N VAL A 344 17.00 -14.13 -0.50
CA VAL A 344 16.94 -13.94 -1.96
C VAL A 344 16.68 -12.47 -2.28
N LEU A 345 15.68 -11.85 -1.64
CA LEU A 345 15.37 -10.44 -1.80
C LEU A 345 16.57 -9.55 -1.47
N ARG A 346 17.29 -9.84 -0.39
CA ARG A 346 18.51 -9.11 0.00
C ARG A 346 19.57 -9.19 -1.08
N GLN A 347 19.81 -10.38 -1.62
CA GLN A 347 20.82 -10.58 -2.65
C GLN A 347 20.41 -9.90 -3.96
N LEU A 348 19.16 -10.03 -4.39
CA LEU A 348 18.61 -9.36 -5.57
C LEU A 348 18.79 -7.84 -5.49
N ILE A 349 18.45 -7.23 -4.35
CA ILE A 349 18.59 -5.78 -4.15
C ILE A 349 20.07 -5.39 -4.20
N LYS A 350 20.94 -6.11 -3.50
CA LYS A 350 22.38 -5.84 -3.50
C LYS A 350 22.99 -5.90 -4.90
N ASP A 351 22.65 -6.92 -5.68
CA ASP A 351 23.18 -7.12 -7.03
C ASP A 351 22.60 -6.10 -8.01
N LEU A 352 21.30 -5.77 -7.90
CA LEU A 352 20.68 -4.72 -8.67
C LEU A 352 21.39 -3.37 -8.45
N LEU A 353 21.59 -2.97 -7.19
CA LEU A 353 22.23 -1.70 -6.85
C LEU A 353 23.68 -1.65 -7.33
N SER A 354 24.44 -2.73 -7.10
CA SER A 354 25.85 -2.82 -7.51
C SER A 354 26.00 -2.81 -9.04
N GLY A 355 25.15 -3.57 -9.73
CA GLY A 355 25.11 -3.63 -11.19
C GLY A 355 24.69 -2.28 -11.80
N TYR A 356 23.70 -1.61 -11.22
CA TYR A 356 23.25 -0.28 -11.66
C TYR A 356 24.38 0.76 -11.59
N VAL A 357 25.10 0.82 -10.47
CA VAL A 357 26.26 1.71 -10.28
C VAL A 357 27.37 1.38 -11.28
N THR A 358 27.70 0.10 -11.43
CA THR A 358 28.79 -0.37 -12.29
C THR A 358 28.51 -0.08 -13.76
N LEU A 359 27.32 -0.45 -14.23
CA LEU A 359 26.91 -0.35 -15.63
C LEU A 359 26.74 1.11 -16.07
N PHE A 360 26.06 1.92 -15.26
CA PHE A 360 25.73 3.29 -15.65
C PHE A 360 26.73 4.34 -15.15
N LYS A 361 27.70 3.94 -14.30
CA LYS A 361 28.73 4.82 -13.72
C LYS A 361 28.12 6.04 -13.02
N VAL A 362 27.12 5.80 -12.19
CA VAL A 362 26.35 6.83 -11.47
C VAL A 362 26.44 6.64 -9.96
N HIS A 363 26.19 7.72 -9.22
CA HIS A 363 25.94 7.65 -7.79
C HIS A 363 24.47 7.34 -7.51
N LEU A 364 24.22 6.54 -6.48
CA LEU A 364 22.86 6.21 -6.03
C LEU A 364 22.19 7.44 -5.41
N GLN A 365 20.94 7.67 -5.80
CA GLN A 365 20.09 8.66 -5.14
C GLN A 365 19.66 8.13 -3.77
N PRO A 366 19.30 9.00 -2.80
CA PRO A 366 18.83 8.56 -1.48
C PRO A 366 17.71 7.50 -1.53
N LYS A 367 16.83 7.57 -2.53
CA LYS A 367 15.73 6.59 -2.71
C LYS A 367 16.20 5.14 -2.86
N PHE A 368 17.38 4.90 -3.44
CA PHE A 368 17.93 3.54 -3.61
C PHE A 368 18.35 2.88 -2.30
N HIS A 369 18.38 3.62 -1.20
CA HIS A 369 18.67 3.07 0.11
C HIS A 369 17.46 2.36 0.73
N PHE A 370 16.23 2.84 0.54
CA PHE A 370 15.05 2.29 1.22
C PHE A 370 14.85 0.78 0.98
N PRO A 371 15.00 0.26 -0.26
CA PRO A 371 14.86 -1.17 -0.51
C PRO A 371 15.83 -2.05 0.30
N THR A 372 16.98 -1.50 0.72
CA THR A 372 17.96 -2.28 1.49
C THR A 372 17.44 -2.76 2.85
N HIS A 373 16.39 -2.11 3.38
CA HIS A 373 15.73 -2.51 4.63
C HIS A 373 14.56 -3.47 4.44
N TYR A 374 14.09 -3.66 3.20
CA TYR A 374 12.91 -4.48 2.93
C TYR A 374 13.06 -5.91 3.45
N PRO A 375 14.19 -6.61 3.22
CA PRO A 375 14.37 -7.98 3.73
C PRO A 375 14.32 -8.09 5.26
N ASP A 376 14.68 -7.02 5.98
CA ASP A 376 14.68 -6.99 7.46
C ASP A 376 13.31 -6.63 8.04
N LEU A 377 12.56 -5.74 7.36
CA LEU A 377 11.31 -5.18 7.86
C LEU A 377 10.06 -5.95 7.39
N LEU A 378 10.11 -6.60 6.23
CA LEU A 378 8.99 -7.38 5.70
C LEU A 378 8.46 -8.46 6.67
N PRO A 379 9.30 -9.24 7.38
CA PRO A 379 8.81 -10.21 8.37
C PRO A 379 8.07 -9.56 9.56
N SER A 380 8.38 -8.29 9.85
CA SER A 380 7.71 -7.53 10.92
C SER A 380 6.40 -6.90 10.48
N ILE A 381 6.32 -6.44 9.23
CA ILE A 381 5.18 -5.68 8.69
C ILE A 381 4.16 -6.59 7.98
N GLY A 382 4.63 -7.64 7.30
CA GLY A 382 3.82 -8.51 6.44
C GLY A 382 3.70 -8.02 5.00
N CYS A 383 2.63 -8.45 4.31
CA CYS A 383 2.36 -8.08 2.92
C CYS A 383 2.21 -6.56 2.75
N LEU A 384 3.06 -5.96 1.92
CA LEU A 384 3.11 -4.52 1.72
C LEU A 384 1.93 -3.97 0.92
N GLU A 385 1.30 -4.78 0.06
CA GLU A 385 0.11 -4.36 -0.68
C GLU A 385 -1.05 -4.05 0.28
N ALA A 386 -1.21 -4.87 1.32
CA ALA A 386 -2.23 -4.70 2.36
C ALA A 386 -2.03 -3.46 3.23
N VAL A 387 -0.80 -2.93 3.29
CA VAL A 387 -0.46 -1.73 4.07
C VAL A 387 -0.07 -0.53 3.19
N SER A 388 -0.24 -0.62 1.87
CA SER A 388 0.22 0.41 0.93
C SER A 388 -0.61 1.69 0.95
N CYS A 389 0.05 2.81 0.64
CA CYS A 389 -0.58 4.14 0.58
C CYS A 389 -1.34 4.41 -0.73
N TYR A 390 -1.33 3.50 -1.72
CA TYR A 390 -1.95 3.70 -3.04
C TYR A 390 -3.42 4.14 -2.97
N ARG A 391 -4.22 3.47 -2.11
CA ARG A 391 -5.65 3.79 -1.95
C ARG A 391 -5.87 5.15 -1.31
N MET A 392 -4.96 5.56 -0.43
CA MET A 392 -5.06 6.83 0.30
C MET A 392 -4.68 7.99 -0.63
N GLU A 393 -3.59 7.87 -1.39
CA GLU A 393 -3.20 8.91 -2.35
C GLU A 393 -4.25 9.08 -3.46
N HIS A 394 -4.88 8.00 -3.91
CA HIS A 394 -5.99 8.11 -4.87
C HIS A 394 -7.15 8.95 -4.32
N LYS A 395 -7.45 8.90 -3.01
CA LYS A 395 -8.52 9.73 -2.40
C LYS A 395 -8.19 11.22 -2.42
N HIS A 396 -6.91 11.61 -2.38
CA HIS A 396 -6.53 13.01 -2.51
C HIS A 396 -6.94 13.63 -3.86
N LYS A 397 -7.10 12.81 -4.90
CA LYS A 397 -7.54 13.27 -6.23
C LYS A 397 -8.89 13.98 -6.18
N GLU A 398 -9.84 13.48 -5.38
CA GLU A 398 -11.17 14.08 -5.27
C GLU A 398 -11.09 15.52 -4.74
N GLY A 399 -10.28 15.74 -3.70
CA GLY A 399 -10.02 17.08 -3.15
C GLY A 399 -9.32 17.99 -4.15
N LYS A 400 -8.30 17.49 -4.86
CA LYS A 400 -7.56 18.21 -5.91
C LYS A 400 -8.51 18.62 -7.05
N ASP A 401 -9.41 17.74 -7.48
CA ASP A 401 -10.38 18.00 -8.55
C ASP A 401 -11.39 19.08 -8.15
N VAL A 402 -11.91 19.05 -6.91
CA VAL A 402 -12.79 20.10 -6.39
C VAL A 402 -12.08 21.45 -6.34
N ALA A 403 -10.84 21.48 -5.85
CA ALA A 403 -10.05 22.72 -5.78
C ALA A 403 -9.77 23.30 -7.18
N ASN A 404 -9.48 22.45 -8.17
CA ASN A 404 -9.24 22.87 -9.54
C ASN A 404 -10.50 23.35 -10.27
N ARG A 405 -11.69 22.80 -9.95
CA ARG A 405 -12.97 23.29 -10.48
C ARG A 405 -13.43 24.60 -9.85
N SER A 406 -12.84 24.95 -8.70
CA SER A 406 -13.16 26.17 -7.95
C SER A 406 -12.28 27.37 -8.32
N LYS A 407 -11.32 27.17 -9.24
CA LYS A 407 -10.52 28.23 -9.88
C LYS A 407 -11.10 28.54 -11.25
#